data_AF-A0A2H3JB68-F1
#
_entry.id   AF-A0A2H3JB68-F1
#
_cell.length_a   1.000
_cell.length_b   1.000
_cell.length_c   1.000
_cell.angle_alpha   90.00
_cell.angle_beta   90.00
_cell.angle_gamma   90.00
#
_symmetry.space_group_name_H-M   'P 1'
#
loop_
_entity.id
_entity.type
_entity.pdbx_description
1 polymer ?
#
loop_
_entity_poly.entity_id
_entity_poly.type
_entity_poly.pdbx_seq_one_letter_code
_entity_poly.pdbx_strand_id
1 'polypeptide(L)'
;MAFQMIAKEIQLPLDRVEHLLMKALSLKLIWGSLDQVDPRAHITWVQPHMLSWQQIGQLAQRLETWGQKLHKVEEHIAPEVLVTG
;
A
#
# COMPACT_ATOMS: atom_id res chain seq x y z
N MET A 1 -8.39 -5.27 -1.86
CA MET A 1 -8.24 -6.32 -0.82
C MET A 1 -9.60 -6.97 -0.59
N ALA A 2 -9.73 -8.30 -0.75
CA ALA A 2 -11.03 -8.98 -0.64
C ALA A 2 -11.53 -9.06 0.81
N PHE A 3 -12.84 -8.90 1.05
CA PHE A 3 -13.42 -8.96 2.39
C PHE A 3 -13.17 -10.32 3.07
N GLN A 4 -13.18 -11.41 2.32
CA GLN A 4 -12.87 -12.75 2.85
C GLN A 4 -11.46 -12.86 3.42
N MET A 5 -10.48 -12.22 2.77
CA MET A 5 -9.11 -12.18 3.25
C MET A 5 -9.02 -11.37 4.55
N ILE A 6 -9.69 -10.21 4.58
CA ILE A 6 -9.76 -9.37 5.78
C ILE A 6 -10.37 -10.17 6.93
N ALA A 7 -11.58 -10.71 6.75
CA ALA A 7 -12.29 -11.54 7.73
C ALA A 7 -11.39 -12.61 8.38
N LYS A 8 -10.59 -13.31 7.55
CA LYS A 8 -9.66 -14.33 8.01
C LYS A 8 -8.53 -13.76 8.85
N GLU A 9 -7.87 -12.69 8.40
CA GLU A 9 -6.73 -12.08 9.09
C GLU A 9 -7.12 -11.45 10.43
N ILE A 10 -8.27 -10.78 10.51
CA ILE A 10 -8.74 -10.14 11.75
C ILE A 10 -9.65 -11.06 12.59
N GLN A 11 -9.83 -12.32 12.16
CA GLN A 11 -10.69 -13.31 12.82
C GLN A 11 -12.09 -12.78 13.12
N LEU A 12 -12.67 -12.09 12.15
CA LEU A 12 -14.00 -11.47 12.26
C LEU A 12 -14.97 -12.13 11.27
N PRO A 13 -16.23 -12.39 11.65
CA PRO A 13 -17.28 -12.79 10.73
C PRO A 13 -17.40 -11.84 9.52
N LEU A 14 -17.66 -12.41 8.33
CA LEU A 14 -17.66 -11.67 7.06
C LEU A 14 -18.67 -10.52 7.03
N ASP A 15 -19.83 -10.71 7.65
CA ASP A 15 -20.92 -9.74 7.80
C ASP A 15 -20.51 -8.49 8.59
N ARG A 16 -19.47 -8.57 9.42
CA ARG A 16 -18.98 -7.44 10.24
C ARG A 16 -17.80 -6.69 9.62
N VAL A 17 -17.18 -7.22 8.56
CA VAL A 17 -16.00 -6.63 7.92
C VAL A 17 -16.31 -5.23 7.41
N GLU A 18 -17.43 -5.07 6.72
CA GLU A 18 -17.81 -3.78 6.13
C GLU A 18 -18.02 -2.70 7.19
N HIS A 19 -18.74 -3.02 8.28
CA HIS A 19 -18.95 -2.10 9.39
C HIS A 19 -17.64 -1.67 10.07
N LEU A 20 -16.69 -2.60 10.23
CA LEU A 20 -15.37 -2.27 10.77
C LEU A 20 -14.63 -1.30 9.84
N LEU A 21 -14.65 -1.56 8.54
CA LEU A 21 -13.99 -0.71 7.54
C LEU A 21 -14.64 0.68 7.48
N MET A 22 -15.97 0.77 7.52
CA MET A 22 -16.69 2.04 7.61
C MET A 22 -16.32 2.83 8.87
N LYS A 23 -16.15 2.15 10.01
CA LYS A 23 -15.70 2.79 11.24
C LYS A 23 -14.27 3.32 11.11
N ALA A 24 -13.36 2.54 10.54
CA ALA A 24 -11.98 2.96 10.31
C ALA A 24 -11.88 4.17 9.36
N LEU A 25 -12.70 4.20 8.29
CA LEU A 25 -12.86 5.35 7.40
C LEU A 25 -13.39 6.57 8.14
N SER A 26 -14.43 6.41 8.95
CA SER A 26 -15.05 7.48 9.74
C SER A 26 -14.09 8.10 10.77
N LEU A 27 -13.24 7.27 11.36
CA LEU A 27 -12.20 7.69 12.30
C LEU A 27 -10.93 8.22 11.60
N LYS A 28 -10.90 8.26 10.26
CA LYS A 28 -9.74 8.71 9.45
C LYS A 28 -8.48 7.89 9.70
N LEU A 29 -8.62 6.63 10.11
CA LEU A 29 -7.51 5.70 10.25
C LEU A 29 -7.01 5.21 8.88
N ILE A 30 -7.91 5.20 7.90
CA ILE A 30 -7.67 4.79 6.52
C ILE A 30 -8.46 5.69 5.58
N TRP A 31 -7.99 5.85 4.34
CA TRP A 31 -8.76 6.44 3.23
C TRP A 31 -8.87 5.46 2.08
N GLY A 32 -9.97 5.54 1.34
CA GLY A 32 -10.24 4.62 0.25
C GLY A 32 -11.72 4.51 -0.10
N SER A 33 -12.06 3.45 -0.82
CA SER A 33 -13.44 3.09 -1.20
C SER A 33 -13.73 1.62 -0.90
N LEU A 34 -15.01 1.32 -0.69
CA LEU A 34 -15.52 -0.03 -0.50
C LEU A 34 -16.42 -0.38 -1.68
N ASP A 35 -16.22 -1.55 -2.28
CA ASP A 35 -17.14 -2.16 -3.22
C ASP A 35 -17.79 -3.37 -2.53
N GLN A 36 -19.11 -3.32 -2.38
CA GLN A 36 -19.88 -4.38 -1.73
C GLN A 36 -20.40 -5.42 -2.74
N VAL A 37 -20.52 -5.05 -4.02
CA VAL A 37 -20.98 -5.94 -5.10
C VAL A 37 -19.85 -6.87 -5.52
N ASP A 38 -18.64 -6.33 -5.72
CA ASP A 38 -17.39 -7.11 -5.71
C ASP A 38 -16.72 -6.88 -4.35
N PRO A 39 -16.91 -7.77 -3.34
CA PRO A 39 -16.64 -7.52 -1.92
C PRO A 39 -15.14 -7.24 -1.64
N ARG A 40 -14.74 -5.98 -1.85
CA ARG A 40 -13.35 -5.52 -1.87
C ARG A 40 -13.23 -4.13 -1.27
N ALA A 41 -12.18 -3.97 -0.47
CA ALA A 41 -11.72 -2.67 0.01
C ALA A 41 -10.54 -2.18 -0.84
N HIS A 42 -10.63 -0.95 -1.33
CA HIS A 42 -9.55 -0.23 -1.99
C HIS A 42 -9.02 0.82 -1.02
N ILE A 43 -7.86 0.56 -0.40
CA ILE A 43 -7.25 1.46 0.56
C ILE A 43 -6.14 2.24 -0.14
N THR A 44 -6.26 3.56 -0.17
CA THR A 44 -5.29 4.47 -0.81
C THR A 44 -4.32 5.07 0.19
N TRP A 45 -4.70 5.14 1.46
CA TRP A 45 -3.88 5.70 2.52
C TRP A 45 -4.22 5.07 3.88
N VAL A 46 -3.22 5.03 4.75
CA VAL A 46 -3.34 4.55 6.13
C VAL A 46 -2.66 5.55 7.06
N GLN A 47 -3.21 5.71 8.26
CA GLN A 47 -2.64 6.60 9.27
C GLN A 47 -1.21 6.18 9.64
N PRO A 48 -0.23 7.10 9.56
CA PRO A 48 1.12 6.83 10.05
C PRO A 48 1.10 6.52 11.55
N HIS A 49 1.72 5.40 11.91
CA HIS A 49 1.99 5.04 13.30
C HIS A 49 3.49 5.10 13.60
N MET A 50 3.84 5.10 14.88
CA MET A 50 5.24 5.03 15.33
C MET A 50 5.90 3.73 14.85
N LEU A 51 7.11 3.85 14.31
CA LEU A 51 7.88 2.73 13.79
C LEU A 51 8.99 2.31 14.76
N SER A 52 9.26 1.01 14.83
CA SER A 52 10.45 0.49 15.50
C SER A 52 11.70 0.67 14.64
N TRP A 53 12.88 0.62 15.27
CA TRP A 53 14.16 0.68 14.56
C TRP A 53 14.30 -0.37 13.46
N GLN A 54 13.80 -1.59 13.69
CA GLN A 54 13.79 -2.64 12.69
C GLN A 54 12.93 -2.28 11.48
N GLN A 55 11.74 -1.70 11.71
CA GLN A 55 10.85 -1.27 10.62
C GLN A 55 11.47 -0.10 9.83
N ILE A 56 12.16 0.83 10.50
CA ILE A 56 12.92 1.90 9.83
C ILE A 56 14.01 1.32 8.93
N GLY A 57 14.76 0.32 9.42
CA GLY A 57 15.77 -0.37 8.61
C GLY A 57 15.18 -1.03 7.35
N GLN A 58 14.00 -1.64 7.46
CA GLN A 58 13.31 -2.20 6.29
C GLN A 58 12.89 -1.11 5.28
N LEU A 59 12.47 0.07 5.75
CA LEU A 59 12.16 1.19 4.86
C LEU A 59 13.41 1.71 4.15
N ALA A 60 14.53 1.82 4.85
CA ALA A 60 15.81 2.21 4.25
C ALA A 60 16.23 1.23 3.14
N GLN A 61 16.13 -0.08 3.38
CA GLN A 61 16.45 -1.10 2.36
C GLN A 61 15.54 -0.99 1.13
N ARG A 62 14.24 -0.73 1.34
CA ARG A 62 13.28 -0.53 0.24
C ARG A 62 13.63 0.71 -0.59
N LEU A 63 14.02 1.79 0.07
CA LEU A 63 14.45 3.03 -0.60
C LEU A 63 15.73 2.81 -1.41
N GLU A 64 16.72 2.12 -0.85
CA GLU A 64 17.95 1.76 -1.55
C GLU A 64 17.64 0.91 -2.80
N THR A 65 16.80 -0.11 -2.65
CA THR A 65 16.38 -0.98 -3.77
C THR A 65 15.68 -0.17 -4.87
N TRP A 66 14.87 0.82 -4.50
CA TRP A 66 14.24 1.70 -5.47
C TRP A 66 15.26 2.59 -6.18
N GLY A 67 16.22 3.16 -5.46
CA GLY A 67 17.33 3.93 -6.04
C GLY A 67 18.15 3.12 -7.04
N GLN A 68 18.47 1.86 -6.72
CA GLN A 68 19.15 0.95 -7.64
C GLN A 68 18.34 0.69 -8.91
N LYS A 69 17.01 0.56 -8.81
CA LYS A 69 16.13 0.41 -9.98
C LYS A 69 16.12 1.67 -10.84
N LEU A 70 16.09 2.84 -10.22
CA LEU A 70 16.17 4.12 -10.95
C LEU A 70 17.48 4.25 -11.72
N HIS A 71 18.61 3.88 -11.10
CA HIS A 71 19.90 3.96 -11.78
C HIS A 71 19.96 3.03 -13.01
N LYS A 72 19.41 1.82 -12.92
CA LYS A 72 19.30 0.92 -14.09
C LYS A 72 18.45 1.50 -15.22
N VAL A 73 17.38 2.22 -14.87
CA VAL A 73 16.53 2.91 -15.84
C VAL A 73 17.30 4.06 -16.48
N GLU A 74 18.04 4.84 -15.69
CA GLU A 74 18.92 5.91 -16.17
C GLU A 74 19.97 5.38 -17.15
N GLU A 75 20.67 4.29 -16.82
CA GLU A 75 21.66 3.64 -17.70
C GLU A 75 21.07 3.21 -19.05
N HIS A 76 19.80 2.76 -19.08
CA HIS A 76 19.12 2.35 -20.31
C HIS A 76 18.65 3.54 -21.15
N ILE A 77 18.17 4.61 -20.51
CA ILE A 77 17.56 5.76 -21.20
C ILE A 77 18.62 6.78 -21.65
N ALA A 78 19.70 6.96 -20.89
CA ALA A 78 20.77 7.90 -21.20
C ALA A 78 21.32 7.77 -22.64
N PRO A 79 21.60 6.56 -23.18
CA PRO A 79 22.03 6.43 -24.57
C PRO A 79 20.97 6.83 -25.61
N GLU A 80 19.67 6.63 -25.35
CA GLU A 80 18.59 6.99 -26.30
C GLU A 80 18.36 8.52 -26.36
N VAL A 81 18.50 9.20 -25.22
CA VAL A 81 18.34 10.66 -25.14
C VAL A 81 19.47 11.40 -25.88
N LEU A 82 20.69 10.85 -25.88
CA LEU A 82 21.85 11.45 -26.57
C LEU A 82 21.84 11.26 -28.10
N VAL A 83 21.10 10.29 -28.62
CA VAL A 83 20.99 10.02 -30.08
C VAL A 83 19.91 10.89 -30.76
N THR A 84 18.99 11.45 -29.97
CA THR A 84 17.84 12.22 -30.47
C THR A 84 18.00 13.74 -30.30
N GLY A 85 19.18 14.20 -29.86
CA GLY A 85 19.53 15.61 -29.64
C GLY A 85 20.44 16.21 -30.71
#